data_AF-A0A957HAV8-F1
#
_entry.id   AF-A0A957HAV8-F1
#
_cell.length_a   1.000
_cell.length_b   1.000
_cell.length_c   1.000
_cell.angle_alpha   90.00
_cell.angle_beta   90.00
_cell.angle_gamma   90.00
#
_symmetry.space_group_name_H-M   'P 1'
#
loop_
_entity.id
_entity.type
_entity.pdbx_description
1 polymer ?
#
loop_
_entity_poly.entity_id
_entity_poly.type
_entity_poly.pdbx_seq_one_letter_code
_entity_poly.pdbx_strand_id
1 'polypeptide(L)'
;MKRFVALCLAILMPILGLTMLVHNIKAAPQLASGTVPEAPDANSLSLAAAWQATASAETTFGLTFTIGNSSVYTFHNLLLTATVPSNATHISGGELVGDEVRYELAQLAPGCCTEVTFYFSASQPIGTSGYQLTAQTDRGGLTAVTDTLEDNWNNWSWDTNASMSSSQSHAGSNSLAVRHTGGFGGLFLHGDNGIDTDDLVAVRLWVHGGNSGGQNLGLKLERPDGSFTTEQIIAPTANTWTEFTFPLSAFGVVTDVHGIVIQSRQQGAQPIYYVDEVALLPQTGAQGVATTNILLPGLQINKSGPATAAMGAPVVYSVAVNNPGPGTATNVVITDVVPAGATYLSGGTLNGNVVSWTIPSLAEGVTSTVQFTVSATQTITNSDYAVTAAGGFSATGSTSVTTLITPPQLSISKRGPESVVVGNPIIYALRVTNNGTTPATNIVVTDTLPANTSYVSGGTLNGNVVTWAAPTLAAGQVVTLTLRVLPDEPTSFPATVVNNDYAVRADGGYSAVGQNAVTTRVLGTQLSLSKEAPATIDLGEVLTYTLVITNSGDLTATNIMLTDLLPDGAVYQAGGNFDGTTVSFAIPLVPPNTTVIRQFSILPDEDEAPFLGTLQNHTYGLTSGQGDIITGT
;
A
#
# COMPACT_ATOMS: atom_id res chain seq x y z
N MET A 1 -28.41 10.77 1.91
CA MET A 1 -29.28 9.77 1.25
C MET A 1 -29.21 9.99 -0.25
N LYS A 2 -28.89 8.94 -1.02
CA LYS A 2 -28.83 8.84 -2.51
C LYS A 2 -27.62 9.54 -3.15
N ARG A 3 -26.84 8.97 -4.08
CA ARG A 3 -26.71 7.66 -4.78
C ARG A 3 -25.30 7.71 -5.46
N PHE A 4 -24.40 6.74 -5.22
CA PHE A 4 -24.05 5.61 -6.10
C PHE A 4 -23.44 5.99 -7.47
N VAL A 5 -22.37 5.41 -8.04
CA VAL A 5 -21.22 4.53 -7.69
C VAL A 5 -20.62 4.11 -9.07
N ALA A 6 -19.28 4.07 -9.16
CA ALA A 6 -18.39 3.23 -10.01
C ALA A 6 -18.70 2.90 -11.50
N LEU A 7 -17.68 2.90 -12.38
CA LEU A 7 -16.83 1.71 -12.65
C LEU A 7 -15.95 1.86 -13.93
N CYS A 8 -14.67 1.49 -13.73
CA CYS A 8 -13.53 1.11 -14.58
C CYS A 8 -13.57 0.89 -16.13
N LEU A 9 -12.42 1.25 -16.73
CA LEU A 9 -11.49 0.47 -17.60
C LEU A 9 -11.43 0.66 -19.14
N ALA A 10 -10.16 0.65 -19.61
CA ALA A 10 -9.60 0.27 -20.93
C ALA A 10 -9.45 1.39 -22.01
N ILE A 11 -8.24 1.87 -22.34
CA ILE A 11 -7.16 1.33 -23.24
C ILE A 11 -7.37 1.69 -24.74
N LEU A 12 -6.27 2.13 -25.39
CA LEU A 12 -5.96 2.30 -26.84
C LEU A 12 -6.02 3.71 -27.49
N MET A 13 -4.84 4.21 -27.89
CA MET A 13 -4.57 5.16 -28.99
C MET A 13 -4.98 4.57 -30.38
N PRO A 14 -4.90 5.24 -31.57
CA PRO A 14 -5.04 6.65 -32.00
C PRO A 14 -5.93 6.82 -33.30
N ILE A 15 -5.94 8.03 -33.90
CA ILE A 15 -6.31 8.41 -35.30
C ILE A 15 -7.81 8.57 -35.62
N LEU A 16 -8.26 9.82 -35.73
CA LEU A 16 -9.12 10.34 -36.81
C LEU A 16 -9.20 11.88 -36.66
N GLY A 17 -8.51 12.59 -37.53
CA GLY A 17 -8.67 14.04 -37.64
C GLY A 17 -10.06 14.35 -38.19
N LEU A 18 -10.88 15.06 -37.41
CA LEU A 18 -11.68 16.18 -37.87
C LEU A 18 -12.17 17.02 -36.67
N THR A 19 -12.17 18.32 -36.90
CA THR A 19 -12.49 19.47 -36.04
C THR A 19 -13.94 19.52 -35.55
N MET A 20 -14.13 20.00 -34.32
CA MET A 20 -15.35 20.72 -33.93
C MET A 20 -14.98 22.02 -33.19
N LEU A 21 -15.40 23.12 -33.81
CA LEU A 21 -15.26 24.50 -33.38
C LEU A 21 -16.40 24.83 -32.39
N VAL A 22 -16.14 25.66 -31.37
CA VAL A 22 -16.96 26.86 -31.00
C VAL A 22 -16.29 27.64 -29.84
N HIS A 23 -15.73 28.79 -30.24
CA HIS A 23 -15.78 30.15 -29.67
C HIS A 23 -15.86 30.41 -28.15
N ASN A 24 -14.78 30.95 -27.55
CA ASN A 24 -14.55 32.41 -27.42
C ASN A 24 -13.25 32.70 -26.63
N ILE A 25 -12.20 33.14 -27.33
CA ILE A 25 -10.98 33.72 -26.75
C ILE A 25 -10.75 35.07 -27.44
N LYS A 26 -10.58 36.13 -26.65
CA LYS A 26 -9.90 37.36 -27.08
C LYS A 26 -8.40 37.13 -26.90
N ALA A 27 -7.66 37.24 -28.00
CA ALA A 27 -6.26 36.85 -28.15
C ALA A 27 -5.27 37.71 -27.36
N ALA A 28 -4.21 37.07 -26.84
CA ALA A 28 -2.88 37.65 -26.68
C ALA A 28 -2.01 37.22 -27.89
N PRO A 29 -1.07 38.03 -28.38
CA PRO A 29 -0.34 37.73 -29.62
C PRO A 29 0.70 36.63 -29.42
N GLN A 30 0.85 35.78 -30.44
CA GLN A 30 1.94 34.82 -30.58
C GLN A 30 3.24 35.52 -31.00
N LEU A 31 4.37 35.07 -30.44
CA LEU A 31 5.69 35.27 -31.01
C LEU A 31 6.14 33.95 -31.67
N ALA A 32 6.51 34.07 -32.95
CA ALA A 32 6.90 33.02 -33.85
C ALA A 32 8.25 32.40 -33.48
N SER A 33 8.40 31.10 -33.76
CA SER A 33 9.63 30.34 -33.65
C SER A 33 10.65 30.75 -34.73
N GLY A 34 11.81 31.23 -34.31
CA GLY A 34 13.01 31.34 -35.13
C GLY A 34 14.13 30.52 -34.50
N THR A 35 14.71 29.59 -35.25
CA THR A 35 15.88 28.80 -34.84
C THR A 35 17.15 29.64 -34.90
N VAL A 36 17.94 29.65 -33.82
CA VAL A 36 19.29 30.24 -33.74
C VAL A 36 20.32 29.10 -33.69
N PRO A 37 21.51 29.22 -34.33
CA PRO A 37 22.46 28.10 -34.49
C PRO A 37 23.22 27.79 -33.19
N GLU A 38 23.62 26.53 -33.00
CA GLU A 38 24.60 26.12 -32.00
C GLU A 38 25.97 26.79 -32.26
N ALA A 39 26.55 27.39 -31.22
CA ALA A 39 27.98 27.71 -31.15
C ALA A 39 28.47 27.61 -29.69
N PRO A 40 29.78 27.33 -29.49
CA PRO A 40 30.31 26.60 -28.35
C PRO A 40 30.74 27.51 -27.19
N ASP A 41 30.98 26.89 -26.04
CA ASP A 41 31.58 27.40 -24.81
C ASP A 41 30.62 27.94 -23.73
N ALA A 42 30.64 27.25 -22.59
CA ALA A 42 29.93 27.59 -21.37
C ALA A 42 30.58 28.80 -20.70
N ASN A 43 30.10 30.01 -21.00
CA ASN A 43 30.11 31.20 -20.11
C ASN A 43 29.43 32.46 -20.69
N SER A 44 28.63 32.36 -21.75
CA SER A 44 27.88 33.52 -22.28
C SER A 44 26.44 33.58 -21.76
N LEU A 45 26.07 34.69 -21.11
CA LEU A 45 24.69 35.03 -20.75
C LEU A 45 24.03 35.72 -21.95
N SER A 46 23.01 35.12 -22.58
CA SER A 46 22.27 35.76 -23.68
C SER A 46 20.95 36.36 -23.18
N LEU A 47 20.76 37.66 -23.38
CA LEU A 47 19.47 38.34 -23.17
C LEU A 47 18.82 38.56 -24.55
N ALA A 48 17.65 37.97 -24.80
CA ALA A 48 16.88 38.23 -26.01
C ALA A 48 15.51 38.81 -25.64
N ALA A 49 15.35 40.13 -25.81
CA ALA A 49 14.05 40.78 -25.81
C ALA A 49 14.09 42.00 -26.74
N ALA A 50 13.29 41.98 -27.80
CA ALA A 50 13.04 43.14 -28.66
C ALA A 50 11.66 43.72 -28.31
N TRP A 51 11.55 45.03 -28.09
CA TRP A 51 10.27 45.69 -27.77
C TRP A 51 10.10 47.04 -28.46
N GLN A 52 8.85 47.32 -28.85
CA GLN A 52 8.33 48.64 -29.23
C GLN A 52 7.40 49.13 -28.10
N ALA A 53 7.58 50.35 -27.60
CA ALA A 53 6.69 50.95 -26.62
C ALA A 53 5.68 51.90 -27.29
N THR A 54 4.40 51.72 -27.01
CA THR A 54 3.37 52.77 -27.18
C THR A 54 2.85 53.18 -25.80
N ALA A 55 2.67 54.49 -25.62
CA ALA A 55 2.42 55.12 -24.33
C ALA A 55 1.14 54.65 -23.62
N SER A 56 1.20 54.67 -22.29
CA SER A 56 0.13 54.47 -21.30
C SER A 56 -0.32 53.02 -21.03
N ALA A 57 0.42 52.32 -20.19
CA ALA A 57 -0.10 51.39 -19.19
C ALA A 57 1.00 51.12 -18.15
N GLU A 58 0.69 51.33 -16.86
CA GLU A 58 1.50 50.76 -15.78
C GLU A 58 1.54 49.25 -15.97
N THR A 59 2.73 48.73 -16.26
CA THR A 59 2.93 47.29 -16.48
C THR A 59 3.94 46.82 -15.44
N THR A 60 3.51 45.88 -14.60
CA THR A 60 4.39 45.22 -13.62
C THR A 60 5.28 44.22 -14.35
N PHE A 61 6.60 44.33 -14.20
CA PHE A 61 7.56 43.37 -14.75
C PHE A 61 8.13 42.47 -13.65
N GLY A 62 8.34 41.19 -13.97
CA GLY A 62 9.18 40.30 -13.17
C GLY A 62 10.56 40.22 -13.83
N LEU A 63 11.60 40.58 -13.09
CA LEU A 63 13.00 40.32 -13.49
C LEU A 63 13.44 39.01 -12.84
N THR A 64 13.99 38.11 -13.66
CA THR A 64 14.53 36.82 -13.20
C THR A 64 16.04 36.85 -13.35
N PHE A 65 16.76 36.67 -12.24
CA PHE A 65 18.21 36.52 -12.26
C PHE A 65 18.55 35.06 -11.96
N THR A 66 19.44 34.49 -12.77
CA THR A 66 20.00 33.16 -12.54
C THR A 66 21.46 33.33 -12.14
N ILE A 67 21.79 33.04 -10.88
CA ILE A 67 23.18 33.04 -10.40
C ILE A 67 23.57 31.57 -10.18
N GLY A 68 24.28 31.00 -11.15
CA GLY A 68 24.67 29.59 -11.13
C GLY A 68 23.49 28.60 -11.22
N ASN A 69 23.81 27.32 -11.35
CA ASN A 69 22.88 26.25 -11.76
C ASN A 69 21.77 25.86 -10.75
N SER A 70 21.42 26.65 -9.72
CA SER A 70 20.50 26.13 -8.68
C SER A 70 19.58 27.11 -7.96
N SER A 71 19.51 28.40 -8.31
CA SER A 71 18.51 29.28 -7.69
C SER A 71 18.00 30.35 -8.65
N VAL A 72 16.67 30.35 -8.83
CA VAL A 72 15.91 31.34 -9.60
C VAL A 72 15.27 32.29 -8.61
N TYR A 73 15.62 33.57 -8.67
CA TYR A 73 14.97 34.60 -7.86
C TYR A 73 13.98 35.37 -8.74
N THR A 74 12.70 35.40 -8.32
CA THR A 74 11.63 36.13 -9.00
C THR A 74 11.19 37.27 -8.10
N PHE A 75 11.41 38.51 -8.54
CA PHE A 75 10.94 39.70 -7.84
C PHE A 75 9.57 40.12 -8.38
N HIS A 76 8.64 40.46 -7.49
CA HIS A 76 7.34 41.04 -7.85
C HIS A 76 7.28 42.51 -7.42
N ASN A 77 6.66 43.36 -8.26
CA ASN A 77 6.39 44.78 -8.01
C ASN A 77 7.63 45.70 -7.84
N LEU A 78 8.63 45.57 -8.72
CA LEU A 78 9.63 46.63 -8.86
C LEU A 78 9.06 47.77 -9.70
N LEU A 79 8.92 48.97 -9.11
CA LEU A 79 8.67 50.20 -9.88
C LEU A 79 10.03 50.83 -10.24
N LEU A 80 10.44 50.69 -11.49
CA LEU A 80 11.60 51.38 -12.05
C LEU A 80 11.14 52.68 -12.70
N THR A 81 11.33 53.81 -12.03
CA THR A 81 11.11 55.13 -12.63
C THR A 81 12.36 55.55 -13.39
N ALA A 82 12.29 55.54 -14.71
CA ALA A 82 13.30 56.16 -15.57
C ALA A 82 12.71 57.44 -16.18
N THR A 83 13.34 58.59 -15.94
CA THR A 83 12.99 59.83 -16.63
C THR A 83 13.67 59.83 -17.99
N VAL A 84 12.92 59.53 -19.05
CA VAL A 84 13.41 59.56 -20.43
C VAL A 84 13.25 60.99 -20.99
N PRO A 85 14.30 61.62 -21.54
CA PRO A 85 14.15 62.88 -22.28
C PRO A 85 13.20 62.70 -23.48
N SER A 86 12.39 63.71 -23.78
CA SER A 86 11.26 63.65 -24.74
C SER A 86 11.62 63.32 -26.21
N ASN A 87 12.89 63.04 -26.51
CA ASN A 87 13.46 62.84 -27.83
C ASN A 87 14.24 61.52 -28.01
N ALA A 88 14.25 60.60 -27.04
CA ALA A 88 14.84 59.28 -27.21
C ALA A 88 13.86 58.30 -27.89
N THR A 89 14.25 57.71 -29.03
CA THR A 89 13.36 56.83 -29.81
C THR A 89 13.78 55.36 -29.87
N HIS A 90 14.94 54.94 -29.33
CA HIS A 90 15.37 53.54 -29.33
C HIS A 90 16.42 53.21 -28.25
N ILE A 91 16.24 52.12 -27.49
CA ILE A 91 17.24 51.52 -26.59
C ILE A 91 17.29 50.01 -26.91
N SER A 92 18.47 49.44 -27.19
CA SER A 92 18.60 47.99 -27.47
C SER A 92 19.91 47.41 -26.95
N GLY A 93 19.85 46.24 -26.29
CA GLY A 93 20.98 45.33 -26.03
C GLY A 93 21.98 45.81 -24.97
N GLY A 94 22.24 44.97 -23.96
CA GLY A 94 23.37 45.15 -23.04
C GLY A 94 24.26 43.90 -23.09
N GLU A 95 25.56 44.09 -23.17
CA GLU A 95 26.55 43.00 -23.07
C GLU A 95 27.40 43.18 -21.80
N LEU A 96 27.71 42.08 -21.12
CA LEU A 96 28.58 42.05 -19.95
C LEU A 96 30.03 41.94 -20.41
N VAL A 97 30.85 42.93 -20.03
CA VAL A 97 32.30 42.90 -20.29
C VAL A 97 33.02 43.05 -18.95
N GLY A 98 33.37 41.92 -18.33
CA GLY A 98 33.90 41.90 -16.96
C GLY A 98 32.81 42.18 -15.92
N ASP A 99 33.12 43.03 -14.92
CA ASP A 99 32.19 43.41 -13.83
C ASP A 99 31.27 44.61 -14.21
N GLU A 100 31.24 45.02 -15.48
CA GLU A 100 30.45 46.14 -15.99
C GLU A 100 29.41 45.70 -17.03
N VAL A 101 28.23 46.33 -17.00
CA VAL A 101 27.22 46.23 -18.06
C VAL A 101 27.35 47.44 -18.99
N ARG A 102 27.63 47.21 -20.27
CA ARG A 102 27.75 48.27 -21.28
C ARG A 102 26.54 48.24 -22.22
N TYR A 103 26.05 49.43 -22.57
CA TYR A 103 25.04 49.63 -23.61
C TYR A 103 25.66 50.37 -24.78
N GLU A 104 25.47 49.87 -26.00
CA GLU A 104 25.81 50.61 -27.23
C GLU A 104 24.57 51.36 -27.75
N LEU A 105 24.72 52.68 -27.94
CA LEU A 105 23.78 53.48 -28.70
C LEU A 105 24.25 53.54 -30.16
N ALA A 106 23.50 52.92 -31.07
CA ALA A 106 23.75 53.07 -32.50
C ALA A 106 23.37 54.50 -32.95
N GLN A 107 24.37 55.22 -33.46
CA GLN A 107 24.29 56.60 -33.95
C GLN A 107 23.23 56.84 -35.05
N LEU A 108 22.57 58.01 -34.97
CA LEU A 108 22.20 58.81 -36.14
C LEU A 108 22.65 60.27 -35.93
N ALA A 109 23.65 60.68 -36.71
CA ALA A 109 24.15 62.04 -37.02
C ALA A 109 24.96 62.83 -35.94
N PRO A 110 25.92 63.71 -36.35
CA PRO A 110 27.04 64.17 -35.51
C PRO A 110 26.80 65.53 -34.83
N GLY A 111 27.18 65.63 -33.55
CA GLY A 111 27.32 66.90 -32.83
C GLY A 111 26.80 66.86 -31.39
N CYS A 112 27.71 67.09 -30.44
CA CYS A 112 27.52 67.25 -28.99
C CYS A 112 27.39 65.96 -28.17
N CYS A 113 28.51 65.63 -27.51
CA CYS A 113 28.60 64.72 -26.39
C CYS A 113 27.71 65.17 -25.23
N THR A 114 26.94 64.24 -24.67
CA THR A 114 26.74 64.18 -23.22
C THR A 114 26.60 62.71 -22.85
N GLU A 115 27.71 62.13 -22.38
CA GLU A 115 27.73 60.86 -21.67
C GLU A 115 26.88 61.01 -20.40
N VAL A 116 25.96 60.08 -20.15
CA VAL A 116 25.38 59.90 -18.82
C VAL A 116 25.89 58.57 -18.31
N THR A 117 26.98 58.63 -17.55
CA THR A 117 27.60 57.48 -16.88
C THR A 117 26.92 57.27 -15.53
N PHE A 118 26.36 56.09 -15.30
CA PHE A 118 25.95 55.66 -13.95
C PHE A 118 27.07 54.79 -13.36
N TYR A 119 27.64 55.20 -12.22
CA TYR A 119 28.64 54.43 -11.50
C TYR A 119 27.99 53.56 -10.43
N PHE A 120 28.31 52.28 -10.43
CA PHE A 120 28.12 51.42 -9.26
C PHE A 120 29.46 50.79 -8.92
N SER A 121 30.10 51.25 -7.84
CA SER A 121 31.33 50.64 -7.32
C SER A 121 31.00 49.73 -6.14
N ALA A 122 31.13 48.42 -6.31
CA ALA A 122 31.23 47.50 -5.18
C ALA A 122 32.72 47.36 -4.80
N SER A 123 33.20 48.18 -3.87
CA SER A 123 34.54 48.04 -3.32
C SER A 123 34.55 46.96 -2.24
N GLN A 124 34.63 45.67 -2.63
CA GLN A 124 35.12 44.46 -1.90
C GLN A 124 34.40 43.17 -2.37
N PRO A 125 35.04 41.97 -2.32
CA PRO A 125 34.44 40.72 -2.78
C PRO A 125 33.19 40.38 -1.97
N ILE A 126 32.07 40.10 -2.64
CA ILE A 126 30.78 39.82 -2.02
C ILE A 126 30.82 38.43 -1.36
N GLY A 127 31.03 38.39 -0.05
CA GLY A 127 30.95 37.18 0.77
C GLY A 127 29.51 36.81 1.12
N THR A 128 29.23 35.51 1.14
CA THR A 128 27.91 34.92 1.40
C THR A 128 27.51 35.01 2.88
N SER A 129 27.09 36.18 3.35
CA SER A 129 26.26 36.31 4.57
C SER A 129 25.77 37.73 4.79
N GLY A 130 24.44 37.90 4.77
CA GLY A 130 23.72 38.91 5.55
C GLY A 130 23.95 40.38 5.21
N TYR A 131 23.36 40.87 4.11
CA TYR A 131 23.07 42.30 3.94
C TYR A 131 21.61 42.47 3.47
N GLN A 132 20.88 43.36 4.16
CA GLN A 132 19.58 43.87 3.71
C GLN A 132 19.86 45.11 2.86
N LEU A 133 19.43 45.10 1.60
CA LEU A 133 19.37 46.29 0.76
C LEU A 133 18.07 47.02 1.11
N THR A 134 18.19 48.10 1.88
CA THR A 134 17.06 49.00 2.15
C THR A 134 16.88 49.92 0.95
N ALA A 135 15.70 49.87 0.30
CA ALA A 135 15.30 50.93 -0.60
C ALA A 135 15.05 52.19 0.24
N GLN A 136 15.94 53.17 0.13
CA GLN A 136 15.84 54.41 0.89
C GLN A 136 14.93 55.38 0.13
N THR A 137 13.66 55.49 0.56
CA THR A 137 12.78 56.61 0.21
C THR A 137 12.72 57.60 1.37
N ASP A 138 13.86 57.90 2.00
CA ASP A 138 13.90 58.81 3.13
C ASP A 138 13.94 60.25 2.60
N ARG A 139 12.81 60.96 2.68
CA ARG A 139 12.89 62.40 2.98
C ARG A 139 13.60 62.46 4.34
N GLY A 140 14.85 62.93 4.38
CA GLY A 140 15.52 63.21 5.65
C GLY A 140 14.61 64.07 6.54
N GLY A 141 14.57 63.80 7.84
CA GLY A 141 13.68 64.51 8.77
C GLY A 141 13.75 66.02 8.64
N LEU A 142 12.62 66.70 8.83
CA LEU A 142 12.52 68.15 8.69
C LEU A 142 12.82 68.80 10.04
N THR A 143 13.89 69.58 10.12
CA THR A 143 14.29 70.27 11.36
C THR A 143 13.85 71.72 11.32
N ALA A 144 13.36 72.23 12.44
CA ALA A 144 12.87 73.59 12.63
C ALA A 144 13.86 74.45 13.43
N VAL A 145 14.47 73.87 14.47
CA VAL A 145 15.45 74.55 15.32
C VAL A 145 16.64 73.63 15.56
N THR A 146 17.83 74.15 15.27
CA THR A 146 19.13 73.60 15.66
C THR A 146 19.91 74.70 16.40
N ASP A 147 21.16 74.96 16.00
CA ASP A 147 21.95 76.13 16.41
C ASP A 147 21.43 77.47 15.84
N THR A 148 20.42 77.41 14.96
CA THR A 148 19.67 78.53 14.38
C THR A 148 18.20 78.12 14.14
N LEU A 149 17.32 79.10 13.89
CA LEU A 149 16.03 78.83 13.25
C LEU A 149 16.29 78.51 11.78
N GLU A 150 15.84 77.35 11.30
CA GLU A 150 16.12 76.89 9.93
C GLU A 150 15.40 77.74 8.88
N ASP A 151 16.01 77.90 7.68
CA ASP A 151 15.63 78.90 6.66
C ASP A 151 14.15 78.88 6.21
N ASN A 152 13.45 77.74 6.34
CA ASN A 152 12.05 77.58 5.96
C ASN A 152 11.06 77.77 7.12
N TRP A 153 11.54 78.24 8.28
CA TRP A 153 10.75 78.46 9.48
C TRP A 153 10.83 79.92 9.93
N ASN A 154 9.68 80.45 10.32
CA ASN A 154 9.53 81.81 10.82
C ASN A 154 9.07 81.78 12.27
N ASN A 155 9.51 82.77 13.04
CA ASN A 155 9.04 82.97 14.39
C ASN A 155 7.80 83.86 14.40
N TRP A 156 6.61 83.27 14.55
CA TRP A 156 5.31 83.94 14.63
C TRP A 156 4.76 83.98 16.06
N SER A 157 5.67 83.96 17.04
CA SER A 157 5.31 83.91 18.45
C SER A 157 4.51 85.14 18.90
N TRP A 158 3.56 84.92 19.80
CA TRP A 158 2.79 86.00 20.45
C TRP A 158 2.99 85.94 21.95
N ASP A 159 2.95 87.11 22.61
CA ASP A 159 3.14 87.27 24.06
C ASP A 159 4.34 86.45 24.59
N THR A 160 5.40 86.37 23.78
CA THR A 160 6.57 85.50 23.98
C THR A 160 7.79 86.16 23.38
N ASN A 161 8.86 86.27 24.16
CA ASN A 161 10.18 86.63 23.67
C ASN A 161 10.95 85.33 23.39
N ALA A 162 11.31 85.09 22.14
CA ALA A 162 12.11 83.94 21.73
C ALA A 162 13.31 84.40 20.89
N SER A 163 14.52 84.09 21.35
CA SER A 163 15.76 84.47 20.68
C SER A 163 16.85 83.42 20.91
N MET A 164 17.71 83.21 19.92
CA MET A 164 18.85 82.29 20.06
C MET A 164 19.77 82.73 21.20
N SER A 165 20.22 81.77 22.00
CA SER A 165 21.10 82.01 23.14
C SER A 165 22.14 80.91 23.27
N SER A 166 23.37 81.30 23.60
CA SER A 166 24.44 80.39 23.96
C SER A 166 24.47 80.07 25.47
N SER A 167 23.46 80.50 26.23
CA SER A 167 23.42 80.31 27.70
C SER A 167 23.19 78.86 28.08
N GLN A 168 22.47 78.11 27.24
CA GLN A 168 22.22 76.67 27.33
C GLN A 168 22.16 76.16 25.87
N SER A 169 22.70 74.98 25.59
CA SER A 169 22.51 74.24 24.33
C SER A 169 22.43 72.75 24.66
N HIS A 170 21.64 71.98 23.89
CA HIS A 170 21.61 70.52 23.99
C HIS A 170 22.66 69.93 23.06
N ALA A 171 22.59 70.33 21.78
CA ALA A 171 23.55 70.03 20.75
C ALA A 171 24.10 71.34 20.18
N GLY A 172 25.37 71.36 19.79
CA GLY A 172 25.98 72.57 19.23
C GLY A 172 26.20 73.70 20.27
N SER A 173 26.15 74.94 19.79
CA SER A 173 26.56 76.14 20.51
C SER A 173 25.41 77.04 20.96
N ASN A 174 24.20 76.89 20.40
CA ASN A 174 23.04 77.73 20.74
C ASN A 174 21.77 76.89 20.90
N SER A 175 20.81 77.43 21.64
CA SER A 175 19.42 76.95 21.61
C SER A 175 18.46 78.15 21.61
N LEU A 176 17.18 77.90 21.33
CA LEU A 176 16.17 78.95 21.36
C LEU A 176 15.74 79.21 22.80
N ALA A 177 16.09 80.38 23.36
CA ALA A 177 15.68 80.80 24.70
C ALA A 177 14.31 81.49 24.63
N VAL A 178 13.35 80.97 25.40
CA VAL A 178 11.93 81.31 25.28
C VAL A 178 11.36 81.76 26.61
N ARG A 179 10.75 82.94 26.62
CA ARG A 179 10.04 83.49 27.77
C ARG A 179 8.67 84.01 27.36
N HIS A 180 7.61 83.33 27.78
CA HIS A 180 6.24 83.84 27.66
C HIS A 180 6.07 85.08 28.57
N THR A 181 5.77 86.23 27.97
CA THR A 181 5.63 87.54 28.64
C THR A 181 4.19 87.85 29.03
N GLY A 182 3.20 87.20 28.40
CA GLY A 182 1.76 87.30 28.70
C GLY A 182 1.10 85.94 28.97
N GLY A 183 -0.18 85.96 29.37
CA GLY A 183 -0.96 84.74 29.60
C GLY A 183 -1.26 84.02 28.29
N PHE A 184 -1.15 82.69 28.30
CA PHE A 184 -1.33 81.85 27.10
C PHE A 184 -0.46 82.21 25.89
N GLY A 185 0.67 82.90 26.11
CA GLY A 185 1.67 83.18 25.08
C GLY A 185 2.17 81.89 24.42
N GLY A 186 2.47 81.97 23.13
CA GLY A 186 2.91 80.84 22.31
C GLY A 186 4.24 81.12 21.65
N LEU A 187 5.18 80.18 21.78
CA LEU A 187 6.26 80.04 20.83
C LEU A 187 5.69 79.37 19.60
N PHE A 188 5.74 80.06 18.47
CA PHE A 188 5.17 79.56 17.22
C PHE A 188 6.23 79.55 16.14
N LEU A 189 6.67 78.34 15.79
CA LEU A 189 7.53 78.07 14.67
C LEU A 189 6.64 77.75 13.48
N HIS A 190 6.49 78.70 12.55
CA HIS A 190 5.62 78.58 11.39
C HIS A 190 6.45 78.34 10.12
N GLY A 191 6.19 77.24 9.42
CA GLY A 191 6.83 76.90 8.16
C GLY A 191 6.30 77.73 7.00
N ASP A 192 7.16 78.05 6.02
CA ASP A 192 6.76 78.86 4.85
C ASP A 192 5.71 78.19 3.95
N ASN A 193 5.64 76.85 3.96
CA ASN A 193 4.71 76.05 3.16
C ASN A 193 4.15 74.90 4.01
N GLY A 194 3.02 74.34 3.58
CA GLY A 194 2.49 73.12 4.18
C GLY A 194 3.43 71.94 4.04
N ILE A 195 3.68 71.29 5.18
CA ILE A 195 4.51 70.10 5.30
C ILE A 195 3.59 68.88 5.20
N ASP A 196 3.72 68.16 4.09
CA ASP A 196 3.13 66.83 3.90
C ASP A 196 3.72 65.84 4.93
N THR A 197 2.82 65.18 5.66
CA THR A 197 3.17 64.26 6.75
C THR A 197 3.08 62.79 6.40
N ASP A 198 2.79 62.42 5.14
CA ASP A 198 2.61 61.03 4.72
C ASP A 198 3.84 60.14 5.02
N ASP A 199 5.05 60.70 4.93
CA ASP A 199 6.32 60.01 5.22
C ASP A 199 6.91 60.37 6.61
N LEU A 200 6.15 61.05 7.48
CA LEU A 200 6.58 61.49 8.81
C LEU A 200 5.83 60.73 9.91
N VAL A 201 6.49 60.45 11.03
CA VAL A 201 5.91 59.63 12.11
C VAL A 201 5.82 60.32 13.46
N ALA A 202 6.67 61.31 13.73
CA ALA A 202 6.72 61.95 15.05
C ALA A 202 7.24 63.38 15.01
N VAL A 203 6.88 64.15 16.03
CA VAL A 203 7.53 65.42 16.39
C VAL A 203 8.49 65.13 17.53
N ARG A 204 9.75 65.56 17.41
CA ARG A 204 10.77 65.51 18.45
C ARG A 204 11.24 66.93 18.79
N LEU A 205 11.49 67.19 20.06
CA LEU A 205 12.15 68.39 20.54
C LEU A 205 12.87 68.12 21.85
N TRP A 206 13.99 68.81 22.07
CA TRP A 206 14.66 68.85 23.36
C TRP A 206 14.29 70.13 24.09
N VAL A 207 13.92 70.03 25.37
CA VAL A 207 13.49 71.18 26.17
C VAL A 207 14.20 71.19 27.53
N HIS A 208 14.77 72.33 27.90
CA HIS A 208 15.41 72.58 29.19
C HIS A 208 14.63 73.62 29.99
N GLY A 209 14.21 73.30 31.22
CA GLY A 209 13.33 74.14 32.05
C GLY A 209 13.97 75.40 32.65
N GLY A 210 15.16 75.78 32.18
CA GLY A 210 15.98 76.84 32.79
C GLY A 210 16.38 76.49 34.23
N ASN A 211 16.86 77.48 34.99
CA ASN A 211 17.40 77.20 36.33
C ASN A 211 16.32 76.88 37.37
N SER A 212 15.08 77.33 37.14
CA SER A 212 13.97 77.24 38.08
C SER A 212 12.93 76.17 37.74
N GLY A 213 12.80 75.76 36.47
CA GLY A 213 11.69 74.92 36.01
C GLY A 213 10.32 75.59 36.23
N GLY A 214 9.28 74.77 36.29
CA GLY A 214 7.92 75.20 36.65
C GLY A 214 7.07 75.75 35.50
N GLN A 215 7.51 75.55 34.25
CA GLN A 215 6.72 75.90 33.07
C GLN A 215 5.55 74.93 32.90
N ASN A 216 4.40 75.45 32.51
CA ASN A 216 3.22 74.65 32.17
C ASN A 216 2.92 74.85 30.69
N LEU A 217 3.37 73.89 29.86
CA LEU A 217 3.44 74.04 28.41
C LEU A 217 2.63 72.94 27.70
N GLY A 218 1.99 73.33 26.60
CA GLY A 218 1.32 72.44 25.67
C GLY A 218 1.95 72.55 24.29
N LEU A 219 2.26 71.42 23.68
CA LEU A 219 2.69 71.28 22.29
C LEU A 219 1.49 71.01 21.40
N LYS A 220 1.33 71.80 20.35
CA LYS A 220 0.31 71.64 19.31
C LYS A 220 0.95 71.81 17.95
N LEU A 221 0.28 71.27 16.94
CA LEU A 221 0.59 71.53 15.54
C LEU A 221 -0.50 72.41 14.95
N GLU A 222 -0.13 73.28 14.03
CA GLU A 222 -1.07 74.06 13.23
C GLU A 222 -1.33 73.33 11.90
N ARG A 223 -2.60 73.23 11.51
CA ARG A 223 -3.02 72.75 10.20
C ARG A 223 -3.00 73.88 9.17
N PRO A 224 -2.94 73.58 7.85
CA PRO A 224 -3.00 74.61 6.81
C PRO A 224 -4.25 75.52 6.85
N ASP A 225 -5.33 75.10 7.49
CA ASP A 225 -6.56 75.88 7.67
C ASP A 225 -6.50 76.88 8.85
N GLY A 226 -5.36 76.96 9.55
CA GLY A 226 -5.13 77.81 10.72
C GLY A 226 -5.71 77.23 12.02
N SER A 227 -6.25 76.01 12.00
CA SER A 227 -6.71 75.33 13.21
C SER A 227 -5.56 74.60 13.92
N PHE A 228 -5.64 74.48 15.24
CA PHE A 228 -4.66 73.72 16.03
C PHE A 228 -5.11 72.28 16.32
N THR A 229 -4.15 71.38 16.40
CA THR A 229 -4.36 69.96 16.73
C THR A 229 -4.59 69.73 18.24
N THR A 230 -4.84 68.47 18.62
CA THR A 230 -4.88 68.05 20.02
C THR A 230 -3.57 68.40 20.73
N GLU A 231 -3.67 69.00 21.91
CA GLU A 231 -2.51 69.40 22.73
C GLU A 231 -1.84 68.20 23.40
N GLN A 232 -0.52 68.12 23.28
CA GLN A 232 0.33 67.22 24.07
C GLN A 232 1.03 68.02 25.18
N ILE A 233 0.99 67.53 26.41
CA ILE A 233 1.59 68.26 27.55
C ILE A 233 3.09 67.99 27.57
N ILE A 234 3.89 69.06 27.63
CA ILE A 234 5.34 68.97 27.87
C ILE A 234 5.69 69.66 29.20
N ALA A 235 6.46 68.96 30.03
CA ALA A 235 6.80 69.40 31.38
C ALA A 235 8.33 69.41 31.54
N PRO A 236 9.00 70.50 31.13
CA PRO A 236 10.45 70.57 31.19
C PRO A 236 10.93 70.66 32.64
N THR A 237 12.05 70.01 32.92
CA THR A 237 12.66 69.94 34.26
C THR A 237 13.72 71.02 34.44
N ALA A 238 13.88 71.53 35.66
CA ALA A 238 14.90 72.53 35.97
C ALA A 238 16.32 71.94 35.78
N ASN A 239 17.22 72.72 35.18
CA ASN A 239 18.64 72.39 34.97
C ASN A 239 18.90 71.08 34.19
N THR A 240 17.93 70.59 33.40
CA THR A 240 18.08 69.33 32.65
C THR A 240 17.42 69.44 31.28
N TRP A 241 18.10 68.94 30.24
CA TRP A 241 17.52 68.75 28.92
C TRP A 241 16.68 67.48 28.90
N THR A 242 15.42 67.59 28.48
CA THR A 242 14.49 66.46 28.35
C THR A 242 14.03 66.35 26.91
N GLU A 243 14.18 65.17 26.31
CA GLU A 243 13.61 64.87 24.99
C GLU A 243 12.11 64.62 25.12
N PHE A 244 11.34 65.26 24.25
CA PHE A 244 9.93 64.97 24.06
C PHE A 244 9.74 64.51 22.62
N THR A 245 9.33 63.25 22.45
CA THR A 245 9.00 62.68 21.14
C THR A 245 7.56 62.18 21.18
N PHE A 246 6.71 62.76 20.34
CA PHE A 246 5.30 62.39 20.22
C PHE A 246 5.02 61.89 18.81
N PRO A 247 4.39 60.71 18.65
CA PRO A 247 3.96 60.28 17.32
C PRO A 247 2.95 61.28 16.76
N LEU A 248 2.97 61.53 15.44
CA LEU A 248 2.04 62.46 14.80
C LEU A 248 0.57 62.09 15.08
N SER A 249 0.28 60.79 15.20
CA SER A 249 -1.04 60.27 15.59
C SER A 249 -1.54 60.77 16.95
N ALA A 250 -0.66 61.18 17.88
CA ALA A 250 -1.07 61.73 19.18
C ALA A 250 -1.76 63.09 19.02
N PHE A 251 -1.45 63.83 17.96
CA PHE A 251 -2.07 65.12 17.65
C PHE A 251 -3.41 64.95 16.89
N GLY A 252 -3.77 63.72 16.51
CA GLY A 252 -4.93 63.37 15.69
C GLY A 252 -4.54 63.04 14.25
N VAL A 253 -5.52 62.90 13.35
CA VAL A 253 -5.24 62.76 11.90
C VAL A 253 -4.74 64.10 11.38
N VAL A 254 -3.49 64.13 10.96
CA VAL A 254 -2.84 65.25 10.27
C VAL A 254 -2.29 64.68 8.97
N THR A 255 -2.70 65.25 7.84
CA THR A 255 -2.13 64.95 6.52
C THR A 255 -1.10 66.01 6.16
N ASP A 256 -1.32 67.24 6.62
CA ASP A 256 -0.41 68.38 6.44
C ASP A 256 -0.28 69.21 7.73
N VAL A 257 0.90 69.78 7.96
CA VAL A 257 1.21 70.66 9.10
C VAL A 257 1.87 71.95 8.61
N HIS A 258 1.48 73.10 9.15
CA HIS A 258 2.07 74.41 8.85
C HIS A 258 3.03 74.89 9.95
N GLY A 259 2.83 74.48 11.20
CA GLY A 259 3.75 74.91 12.25
C GLY A 259 3.66 74.14 13.55
N ILE A 260 4.66 74.38 14.39
CA ILE A 260 4.85 73.75 15.70
C ILE A 260 4.69 74.84 16.75
N VAL A 261 3.78 74.64 17.69
CA VAL A 261 3.42 75.62 18.72
C VAL A 261 3.66 75.06 20.11
N ILE A 262 4.47 75.76 20.90
CA ILE A 262 4.62 75.53 22.34
C ILE A 262 3.93 76.67 23.08
N GLN A 263 2.78 76.39 23.67
CA GLN A 263 1.91 77.38 24.30
C GLN A 263 1.90 77.26 25.83
N SER A 264 1.96 78.40 26.51
CA SER A 264 1.67 78.52 27.93
C SER A 264 0.25 78.06 28.25
N ARG A 265 0.08 77.20 29.25
CA ARG A 265 -1.23 76.74 29.75
C ARG A 265 -1.68 77.49 31.01
N GLN A 266 -1.05 78.62 31.33
CA GLN A 266 -1.37 79.43 32.50
C GLN A 266 -1.53 80.92 32.19
N GLN A 267 -2.24 81.62 33.07
CA GLN A 267 -2.44 83.06 33.00
C GLN A 267 -1.21 83.78 33.61
N GLY A 268 -0.57 84.66 32.83
CA GLY A 268 0.64 85.39 33.22
C GLY A 268 1.96 84.82 32.66
N ALA A 269 3.05 85.54 32.92
CA ALA A 269 4.39 85.21 32.42
C ALA A 269 4.96 83.92 33.04
N GLN A 270 5.78 83.19 32.29
CA GLN A 270 6.46 81.98 32.75
C GLN A 270 7.98 82.22 32.91
N PRO A 271 8.68 81.44 33.76
CA PRO A 271 10.14 81.41 33.77
C PRO A 271 10.69 80.99 32.39
N ILE A 272 11.89 81.48 32.06
CA ILE A 272 12.55 81.15 30.78
C ILE A 272 12.83 79.65 30.67
N TYR A 273 12.61 79.09 29.49
CA TYR A 273 13.02 77.74 29.11
C TYR A 273 13.79 77.79 27.78
N TYR A 274 14.44 76.69 27.42
CA TYR A 274 15.23 76.58 26.20
C TYR A 274 14.75 75.40 25.38
N VAL A 275 14.73 75.56 24.05
CA VAL A 275 14.30 74.53 23.11
C VAL A 275 15.39 74.33 22.06
N ASP A 276 15.68 73.08 21.74
CA ASP A 276 16.72 72.68 20.78
C ASP A 276 16.26 71.45 19.98
N GLU A 277 16.89 71.21 18.84
CA GLU A 277 16.68 70.07 17.93
C GLU A 277 15.19 69.74 17.67
N VAL A 278 14.39 70.77 17.39
CA VAL A 278 12.96 70.60 17.05
C VAL A 278 12.86 70.02 15.64
N ALA A 279 12.31 68.82 15.49
CA ALA A 279 12.24 68.14 14.21
C ALA A 279 10.96 67.30 14.03
N LEU A 280 10.52 67.15 12.78
CA LEU A 280 9.59 66.12 12.34
C LEU A 280 10.41 64.92 11.82
N LEU A 281 10.19 63.75 12.42
CA LEU A 281 10.95 62.54 12.16
C LEU A 281 10.32 61.72 11.02
N PRO A 282 11.12 61.16 10.10
CA PRO A 282 10.62 60.35 9.00
C PRO A 282 10.23 58.94 9.45
N GLN A 283 9.36 58.30 8.68
CA GLN A 283 9.04 56.89 8.84
C GLN A 283 10.28 56.03 8.54
N THR A 284 10.93 55.50 9.56
CA THR A 284 11.99 54.50 9.35
C THR A 284 11.38 53.24 8.75
N GLY A 285 11.82 52.85 7.54
CA GLY A 285 11.25 51.77 6.73
C GLY A 285 11.04 50.44 7.45
N ALA A 286 9.98 49.72 7.05
CA ALA A 286 9.59 48.42 7.57
C ALA A 286 10.71 47.37 7.43
N GLN A 287 10.98 46.63 8.50
CA GLN A 287 11.89 45.47 8.49
C GLN A 287 11.29 44.38 7.58
N GLY A 288 11.89 44.16 6.41
CA GLY A 288 11.53 43.05 5.53
C GLY A 288 11.88 41.71 6.19
N VAL A 289 10.88 40.90 6.51
CA VAL A 289 11.11 39.52 6.95
C VAL A 289 11.35 38.67 5.71
N ALA A 290 12.61 38.32 5.44
CA ALA A 290 12.93 37.29 4.45
C ALA A 290 12.52 35.92 5.02
N THR A 291 11.48 35.30 4.44
CA THR A 291 11.09 33.92 4.77
C THR A 291 11.69 32.95 3.75
N THR A 292 12.37 31.91 4.24
CA THR A 292 12.84 30.79 3.40
C THR A 292 12.01 29.56 3.72
N ASN A 293 11.36 28.99 2.70
CA ASN A 293 10.60 27.75 2.85
C ASN A 293 11.55 26.54 2.77
N ILE A 294 11.60 25.74 3.83
CA ILE A 294 12.35 24.48 3.85
C ILE A 294 11.42 23.35 3.41
N LEU A 295 11.72 22.72 2.27
CA LEU A 295 10.98 21.56 1.77
C LEU A 295 11.49 20.30 2.45
N LEU A 296 10.63 19.62 3.20
CA LEU A 296 10.97 18.40 3.92
C LEU A 296 10.36 17.17 3.22
N PRO A 297 11.11 16.08 3.07
CA PRO A 297 10.53 14.81 2.66
C PRO A 297 9.58 14.29 3.73
N GLY A 298 8.55 13.58 3.29
CA GLY A 298 7.64 12.83 4.16
C GLY A 298 7.67 11.41 3.69
N LEU A 299 8.07 10.44 4.50
CA LEU A 299 8.18 9.05 4.08
C LEU A 299 6.96 8.23 4.52
N GLN A 300 6.51 7.35 3.63
CA GLN A 300 5.49 6.35 3.92
C GLN A 300 5.99 5.00 3.39
N ILE A 301 5.69 3.92 4.12
CA ILE A 301 6.13 2.57 3.78
C ILE A 301 5.01 1.57 3.98
N ASN A 302 4.75 0.77 2.94
CA ASN A 302 3.70 -0.22 2.91
C ASN A 302 4.25 -1.57 2.49
N LYS A 303 3.69 -2.64 3.06
CA LYS A 303 4.13 -4.00 2.78
C LYS A 303 2.98 -4.84 2.24
N SER A 304 3.29 -5.70 1.29
CA SER A 304 2.37 -6.71 0.77
C SER A 304 3.07 -8.05 0.56
N GLY A 305 2.26 -9.10 0.45
CA GLY A 305 2.69 -10.47 0.22
C GLY A 305 1.47 -11.37 0.09
N PRO A 306 1.65 -12.65 -0.28
CA PRO A 306 0.53 -13.57 -0.45
C PRO A 306 -0.08 -13.95 0.91
N ALA A 307 -1.41 -14.11 0.93
CA ALA A 307 -2.13 -14.57 2.12
C ALA A 307 -1.91 -16.06 2.41
N THR A 308 -1.63 -16.85 1.36
CA THR A 308 -1.36 -18.29 1.45
C THR A 308 -0.19 -18.68 0.55
N ALA A 309 0.56 -19.71 0.92
CA ALA A 309 1.57 -20.32 0.06
C ALA A 309 1.70 -21.83 0.33
N ALA A 310 2.10 -22.57 -0.69
CA ALA A 310 2.45 -23.98 -0.52
C ALA A 310 3.69 -24.12 0.38
N MET A 311 3.73 -25.18 1.18
CA MET A 311 4.86 -25.52 2.02
C MET A 311 6.14 -25.65 1.19
N GLY A 312 7.19 -24.96 1.62
CA GLY A 312 8.49 -24.91 0.94
C GLY A 312 8.51 -24.08 -0.34
N ALA A 313 7.36 -23.61 -0.83
CA ALA A 313 7.31 -22.75 -2.01
C ALA A 313 7.84 -21.34 -1.70
N PRO A 314 8.36 -20.62 -2.71
CA PRO A 314 8.81 -19.24 -2.54
C PRO A 314 7.63 -18.30 -2.21
N VAL A 315 7.81 -17.51 -1.16
CA VAL A 315 6.95 -16.43 -0.70
C VAL A 315 7.66 -15.11 -1.00
N VAL A 316 7.08 -14.29 -1.86
CA VAL A 316 7.63 -12.98 -2.22
C VAL A 316 6.95 -11.90 -1.38
N TYR A 317 7.74 -11.14 -0.63
CA TYR A 317 7.29 -9.93 0.04
C TYR A 317 7.70 -8.70 -0.76
N SER A 318 6.80 -7.72 -0.84
CA SER A 318 7.00 -6.45 -1.52
C SER A 318 6.89 -5.30 -0.54
N VAL A 319 7.85 -4.39 -0.57
CA VAL A 319 7.90 -3.20 0.28
C VAL A 319 7.90 -1.97 -0.62
N ALA A 320 6.85 -1.17 -0.55
CA ALA A 320 6.70 0.07 -1.30
C ALA A 320 6.98 1.25 -0.38
N VAL A 321 7.92 2.10 -0.76
CA VAL A 321 8.20 3.39 -0.11
C VAL A 321 7.73 4.52 -1.03
N ASN A 322 6.97 5.47 -0.50
CA ASN A 322 6.59 6.68 -1.22
C ASN A 322 6.94 7.94 -0.41
N ASN A 323 7.16 9.05 -1.13
CA ASN A 323 7.48 10.34 -0.53
C ASN A 323 6.34 11.37 -0.76
N PRO A 324 5.29 11.42 0.09
CA PRO A 324 4.26 12.45 0.01
C PRO A 324 4.70 13.87 0.40
N GLY A 325 5.89 14.05 0.97
CA GLY A 325 6.37 15.38 1.38
C GLY A 325 6.95 16.18 0.21
N PRO A 326 6.94 17.53 0.30
CA PRO A 326 7.38 18.40 -0.80
C PRO A 326 8.92 18.43 -0.99
N GLY A 327 9.70 17.89 -0.04
CA GLY A 327 11.16 17.76 -0.17
C GLY A 327 11.59 16.42 -0.77
N THR A 328 12.70 16.38 -1.49
CA THR A 328 13.28 15.12 -2.00
C THR A 328 14.00 14.37 -0.88
N ALA A 329 13.68 13.09 -0.67
CA ALA A 329 14.44 12.24 0.24
C ALA A 329 15.72 11.74 -0.44
N THR A 330 16.86 11.77 0.24
CA THR A 330 18.15 11.26 -0.28
C THR A 330 18.71 10.18 0.63
N ASN A 331 19.54 9.29 0.09
CA ASN A 331 20.10 8.13 0.80
C ASN A 331 19.02 7.32 1.53
N VAL A 332 17.95 6.98 0.81
CA VAL A 332 16.82 6.24 1.37
C VAL A 332 17.25 4.79 1.58
N VAL A 333 17.19 4.30 2.82
CA VAL A 333 17.54 2.92 3.19
C VAL A 333 16.29 2.22 3.70
N ILE A 334 15.91 1.16 3.02
CA ILE A 334 14.79 0.28 3.40
C ILE A 334 15.39 -0.94 4.10
N THR A 335 14.82 -1.34 5.23
CA THR A 335 15.18 -2.56 5.96
C THR A 335 13.95 -3.40 6.25
N ASP A 336 14.07 -4.72 6.17
CA ASP A 336 13.00 -5.67 6.46
C ASP A 336 13.60 -6.92 7.13
N VAL A 337 13.02 -7.34 8.25
CA VAL A 337 13.47 -8.54 8.98
C VAL A 337 12.82 -9.78 8.39
N VAL A 338 13.64 -10.77 8.02
CA VAL A 338 13.17 -12.07 7.56
C VAL A 338 12.32 -12.72 8.66
N PRO A 339 11.08 -13.13 8.37
CA PRO A 339 10.18 -13.68 9.38
C PRO A 339 10.76 -14.89 10.12
N ALA A 340 10.47 -15.00 11.41
CA ALA A 340 10.84 -16.18 12.18
C ALA A 340 10.22 -17.46 11.56
N GLY A 341 11.03 -18.51 11.40
CA GLY A 341 10.60 -19.76 10.75
C GLY A 341 10.64 -19.72 9.22
N ALA A 342 11.04 -18.61 8.61
CA ALA A 342 11.32 -18.52 7.18
C ALA A 342 12.82 -18.69 6.88
N THR A 343 13.13 -19.20 5.68
CA THR A 343 14.48 -19.27 5.12
C THR A 343 14.58 -18.24 4.00
N TYR A 344 15.54 -17.32 4.08
CA TYR A 344 15.80 -16.36 3.01
C TYR A 344 16.28 -17.06 1.75
N LEU A 345 15.73 -16.67 0.59
CA LEU A 345 16.12 -17.19 -0.71
C LEU A 345 16.85 -16.15 -1.56
N SER A 346 16.27 -14.95 -1.73
CA SER A 346 16.83 -13.93 -2.62
C SER A 346 16.22 -12.54 -2.42
N GLY A 347 16.87 -11.52 -3.00
CA GLY A 347 16.41 -10.12 -3.04
C GLY A 347 17.02 -9.23 -1.95
N GLY A 348 17.54 -8.06 -2.34
CA GLY A 348 18.23 -7.15 -1.42
C GLY A 348 19.55 -7.67 -0.87
N THR A 349 20.15 -6.91 0.04
CA THR A 349 21.39 -7.32 0.74
C THR A 349 21.04 -7.84 2.12
N LEU A 350 21.27 -9.13 2.37
CA LEU A 350 21.04 -9.78 3.66
C LEU A 350 22.25 -9.57 4.59
N ASN A 351 22.01 -9.05 5.80
CA ASN A 351 22.97 -9.03 6.89
C ASN A 351 22.32 -9.63 8.14
N GLY A 352 22.81 -10.78 8.59
CA GLY A 352 22.14 -11.57 9.62
C GLY A 352 20.74 -11.98 9.15
N ASN A 353 19.71 -11.45 9.80
CA ASN A 353 18.31 -11.72 9.46
C ASN A 353 17.57 -10.48 8.90
N VAL A 354 18.31 -9.42 8.55
CA VAL A 354 17.75 -8.17 8.02
C VAL A 354 18.15 -8.01 6.56
N VAL A 355 17.17 -7.82 5.69
CA VAL A 355 17.36 -7.51 4.27
C VAL A 355 17.32 -5.99 4.09
N SER A 356 18.22 -5.45 3.28
CA SER A 356 18.32 -4.01 3.05
C SER A 356 18.45 -3.61 1.58
N TRP A 357 17.96 -2.40 1.27
CA TRP A 357 18.08 -1.75 -0.04
C TRP A 357 18.40 -0.27 0.14
N THR A 358 19.12 0.30 -0.82
CA THR A 358 19.41 1.75 -0.85
C THR A 358 18.90 2.35 -2.14
N ILE A 359 18.16 3.44 -2.03
CA ILE A 359 17.68 4.27 -3.14
C ILE A 359 18.37 5.64 -3.01
N PRO A 360 19.15 6.09 -4.01
CA PRO A 360 19.91 7.33 -3.91
C PRO A 360 19.04 8.56 -3.65
N SER A 361 17.90 8.67 -4.33
CA SER A 361 16.95 9.75 -4.16
C SER A 361 15.52 9.31 -4.45
N LEU A 362 14.55 9.91 -3.75
CA LEU A 362 13.12 9.69 -3.93
C LEU A 362 12.42 11.06 -3.93
N ALA A 363 12.06 11.54 -5.13
CA ALA A 363 11.40 12.82 -5.32
C ALA A 363 9.96 12.83 -4.77
N GLU A 364 9.37 14.02 -4.63
CA GLU A 364 7.98 14.21 -4.22
C GLU A 364 7.02 13.38 -5.08
N GLY A 365 6.07 12.72 -4.44
CA GLY A 365 5.04 11.89 -5.08
C GLY A 365 5.55 10.57 -5.66
N VAL A 366 6.86 10.32 -5.70
CA VAL A 366 7.42 9.10 -6.27
C VAL A 366 7.28 7.93 -5.29
N THR A 367 6.94 6.76 -5.85
CA THR A 367 6.93 5.48 -5.14
C THR A 367 8.00 4.56 -5.73
N SER A 368 8.79 3.95 -4.87
CA SER A 368 9.74 2.88 -5.23
C SER A 368 9.35 1.59 -4.52
N THR A 369 9.53 0.45 -5.20
CA THR A 369 9.19 -0.87 -4.64
C THR A 369 10.39 -1.79 -4.68
N VAL A 370 10.65 -2.47 -3.56
CA VAL A 370 11.68 -3.50 -3.42
C VAL A 370 11.06 -4.82 -2.98
N GLN A 371 11.72 -5.93 -3.28
CA GLN A 371 11.21 -7.27 -3.00
C GLN A 371 12.30 -8.19 -2.47
N PHE A 372 11.90 -9.12 -1.61
CA PHE A 372 12.69 -10.30 -1.26
C PHE A 372 11.81 -11.54 -1.17
N THR A 373 12.45 -12.70 -1.30
CA THR A 373 11.80 -14.00 -1.35
C THR A 373 12.30 -14.87 -0.20
N VAL A 374 11.39 -15.58 0.44
CA VAL A 374 11.66 -16.56 1.49
C VAL A 374 10.95 -17.88 1.19
N SER A 375 11.31 -18.98 1.85
CA SER A 375 10.50 -20.19 1.94
C SER A 375 10.16 -20.49 3.40
N ALA A 376 9.07 -21.21 3.65
CA ALA A 376 8.68 -21.60 5.00
C ALA A 376 7.93 -22.93 5.01
N THR A 377 7.99 -23.63 6.15
CA THR A 377 7.26 -24.88 6.39
C THR A 377 6.07 -24.71 7.32
N GLN A 378 5.88 -23.51 7.86
CA GLN A 378 4.83 -23.17 8.81
C GLN A 378 4.40 -21.73 8.57
N THR A 379 3.23 -21.35 9.05
CA THR A 379 2.72 -19.98 8.94
C THR A 379 3.76 -18.97 9.42
N ILE A 380 4.01 -17.95 8.61
CA ILE A 380 4.96 -16.87 8.90
C ILE A 380 4.24 -15.53 8.91
N THR A 381 4.71 -14.62 9.76
CA THR A 381 4.23 -13.24 9.82
C THR A 381 5.42 -12.32 9.67
N ASN A 382 5.35 -11.44 8.68
CA ASN A 382 6.34 -10.39 8.49
C ASN A 382 5.75 -9.04 8.92
N SER A 383 6.38 -8.40 9.90
CA SER A 383 5.90 -7.17 10.51
C SER A 383 6.98 -6.13 10.81
N ASP A 384 8.26 -6.47 10.71
CA ASP A 384 9.35 -5.58 11.11
C ASP A 384 10.08 -5.05 9.87
N TYR A 385 9.65 -3.87 9.44
CA TYR A 385 10.21 -3.19 8.28
C TYR A 385 10.13 -1.67 8.48
N ALA A 386 11.18 -1.00 8.00
CA ALA A 386 11.38 0.42 8.20
C ALA A 386 12.06 1.04 6.99
N VAL A 387 11.93 2.36 6.89
CA VAL A 387 12.72 3.18 5.98
C VAL A 387 13.33 4.35 6.73
N THR A 388 14.57 4.68 6.37
CA THR A 388 15.28 5.87 6.82
C THR A 388 15.80 6.65 5.62
N ALA A 389 16.05 7.95 5.78
CA ALA A 389 16.70 8.81 4.79
C ALA A 389 17.62 9.83 5.46
N ALA A 390 18.46 10.50 4.67
CA ALA A 390 19.36 11.55 5.16
C ALA A 390 18.59 12.69 5.85
N GLY A 391 19.16 13.28 6.91
CA GLY A 391 18.48 14.30 7.72
C GLY A 391 17.60 13.72 8.83
N GLY A 392 17.63 12.40 9.05
CA GLY A 392 16.93 11.75 10.16
C GLY A 392 15.46 11.44 9.89
N PHE A 393 14.99 11.57 8.65
CA PHE A 393 13.62 11.18 8.30
C PHE A 393 13.51 9.66 8.33
N SER A 394 12.44 9.17 8.93
CA SER A 394 12.17 7.74 9.02
C SER A 394 10.68 7.48 9.03
N ALA A 395 10.30 6.30 8.53
CA ALA A 395 8.96 5.75 8.72
C ALA A 395 9.07 4.27 9.05
N THR A 396 8.24 3.82 9.99
CA THR A 396 8.08 2.40 10.32
C THR A 396 6.73 1.93 9.79
N GLY A 397 6.72 0.73 9.23
CA GLY A 397 5.49 0.10 8.81
C GLY A 397 4.57 -0.24 9.99
N SER A 398 3.26 -0.17 9.77
CA SER A 398 2.24 -0.61 10.75
C SER A 398 1.48 -1.86 10.31
N THR A 399 1.64 -2.30 9.06
CA THR A 399 0.90 -3.45 8.50
C THR A 399 1.73 -4.72 8.59
N SER A 400 1.22 -5.72 9.29
CA SER A 400 1.79 -7.07 9.24
C SER A 400 1.20 -7.86 8.08
N VAL A 401 2.04 -8.66 7.42
CA VAL A 401 1.61 -9.60 6.39
C VAL A 401 1.82 -11.01 6.92
N THR A 402 0.71 -11.71 7.18
CA THR A 402 0.71 -13.12 7.57
C THR A 402 0.44 -14.00 6.36
N THR A 403 1.31 -14.98 6.13
CA THR A 403 1.20 -15.94 5.04
C THR A 403 0.95 -17.33 5.63
N LEU A 404 -0.25 -17.87 5.42
CA LEU A 404 -0.60 -19.22 5.83
C LEU A 404 0.11 -20.23 4.93
N ILE A 405 0.96 -21.07 5.51
CA ILE A 405 1.65 -22.14 4.79
C ILE A 405 0.80 -23.41 4.84
N THR A 406 0.39 -23.86 3.67
CA THR A 406 -0.55 -24.98 3.50
C THR A 406 0.18 -26.26 3.09
N PRO A 407 0.19 -27.34 3.91
CA PRO A 407 0.86 -28.59 3.61
C PRO A 407 0.11 -29.45 2.57
N PRO A 408 0.69 -30.58 2.12
CA PRO A 408 -0.08 -31.63 1.44
C PRO A 408 -1.19 -32.16 2.37
N GLN A 409 -2.33 -32.54 1.78
CA GLN A 409 -3.44 -33.15 2.53
C GLN A 409 -3.91 -34.39 1.81
N LEU A 410 -3.52 -35.56 2.32
CA LEU A 410 -3.84 -36.83 1.67
C LEU A 410 -5.21 -37.36 2.12
N SER A 411 -5.86 -38.07 1.21
CA SER A 411 -7.02 -38.91 1.50
C SER A 411 -6.89 -40.21 0.73
N ILE A 412 -7.41 -41.30 1.31
CA ILE A 412 -7.43 -42.62 0.68
C ILE A 412 -8.84 -43.20 0.79
N SER A 413 -9.28 -43.85 -0.27
CA SER A 413 -10.56 -44.56 -0.33
C SER A 413 -10.39 -45.88 -1.04
N LYS A 414 -11.13 -46.91 -0.63
CA LYS A 414 -11.16 -48.21 -1.29
C LYS A 414 -12.55 -48.49 -1.84
N ARG A 415 -12.60 -49.16 -2.99
CA ARG A 415 -13.81 -49.75 -3.56
C ARG A 415 -13.51 -51.18 -4.00
N GLY A 416 -14.53 -52.03 -3.99
CA GLY A 416 -14.49 -53.40 -4.48
C GLY A 416 -15.89 -53.83 -4.90
N PRO A 417 -16.04 -55.03 -5.46
CA PRO A 417 -17.35 -55.56 -5.82
C PRO A 417 -18.19 -55.88 -4.57
N GLU A 418 -19.52 -55.75 -4.69
CA GLU A 418 -20.46 -56.15 -3.62
C GLU A 418 -20.49 -57.68 -3.43
N SER A 419 -20.27 -58.43 -4.51
CA SER A 419 -20.18 -59.88 -4.48
C SER A 419 -19.20 -60.43 -5.52
N VAL A 420 -18.71 -61.64 -5.27
CA VAL A 420 -17.86 -62.42 -6.17
C VAL A 420 -18.29 -63.88 -6.12
N VAL A 421 -18.16 -64.60 -7.23
CA VAL A 421 -18.33 -66.06 -7.22
C VAL A 421 -17.06 -66.70 -6.67
N VAL A 422 -17.18 -67.74 -5.87
CA VAL A 422 -16.03 -68.50 -5.36
C VAL A 422 -15.12 -68.97 -6.50
N GLY A 423 -13.81 -69.01 -6.26
CA GLY A 423 -12.80 -69.23 -7.29
C GLY A 423 -12.50 -68.02 -8.19
N ASN A 424 -13.34 -66.98 -8.19
CA ASN A 424 -13.02 -65.70 -8.84
C ASN A 424 -12.36 -64.72 -7.86
N PRO A 425 -11.38 -63.93 -8.32
CA PRO A 425 -10.68 -62.98 -7.47
C PRO A 425 -11.51 -61.71 -7.21
N ILE A 426 -11.37 -61.18 -6.00
CA ILE A 426 -11.83 -59.84 -5.62
C ILE A 426 -10.79 -58.81 -6.10
N ILE A 427 -11.25 -57.79 -6.80
CA ILE A 427 -10.41 -56.67 -7.26
C ILE A 427 -10.81 -55.41 -6.49
N TYR A 428 -9.90 -54.93 -5.66
CA TYR A 428 -10.01 -53.66 -4.95
C TYR A 428 -9.31 -52.55 -5.72
N ALA A 429 -9.94 -51.37 -5.76
CA ALA A 429 -9.36 -50.13 -6.26
C ALA A 429 -9.15 -49.16 -5.08
N LEU A 430 -7.88 -48.81 -4.82
CA LEU A 430 -7.48 -47.81 -3.82
C LEU A 430 -7.21 -46.50 -4.52
N ARG A 431 -7.98 -45.46 -4.20
CA ARG A 431 -7.84 -44.12 -4.76
C ARG A 431 -7.24 -43.19 -3.70
N VAL A 432 -6.04 -42.69 -3.98
CA VAL A 432 -5.32 -41.73 -3.15
C VAL A 432 -5.40 -40.36 -3.80
N THR A 433 -5.75 -39.33 -3.04
CA THR A 433 -5.89 -37.94 -3.52
C THR A 433 -5.11 -36.99 -2.62
N ASN A 434 -4.40 -36.04 -3.22
CA ASN A 434 -3.86 -34.88 -2.51
C ASN A 434 -4.82 -33.70 -2.61
N ASN A 435 -5.62 -33.47 -1.57
CA ASN A 435 -6.56 -32.35 -1.45
C ASN A 435 -5.85 -31.06 -0.98
N GLY A 436 -4.56 -31.12 -0.66
CA GLY A 436 -3.77 -29.96 -0.26
C GLY A 436 -3.29 -29.15 -1.46
N THR A 437 -2.52 -28.11 -1.17
CA THR A 437 -1.97 -27.17 -2.17
C THR A 437 -0.49 -27.42 -2.45
N THR A 438 0.17 -28.26 -1.64
CA THR A 438 1.58 -28.63 -1.80
C THR A 438 1.68 -30.03 -2.39
N PRO A 439 2.60 -30.30 -3.34
CA PRO A 439 2.86 -31.66 -3.81
C PRO A 439 3.23 -32.62 -2.67
N ALA A 440 2.65 -33.82 -2.67
CA ALA A 440 3.02 -34.91 -1.77
C ALA A 440 4.08 -35.79 -2.44
N THR A 441 5.24 -35.95 -1.81
CA THR A 441 6.38 -36.74 -2.32
C THR A 441 6.58 -38.03 -1.51
N ASN A 442 7.32 -38.99 -2.09
CA ASN A 442 7.63 -40.30 -1.49
C ASN A 442 6.40 -40.99 -0.89
N ILE A 443 5.32 -41.04 -1.68
CA ILE A 443 4.05 -41.57 -1.23
C ILE A 443 4.15 -43.10 -1.14
N VAL A 444 3.80 -43.64 0.02
CA VAL A 444 3.71 -45.07 0.28
C VAL A 444 2.29 -45.40 0.69
N VAL A 445 1.67 -46.34 -0.04
CA VAL A 445 0.33 -46.85 0.26
C VAL A 445 0.46 -48.27 0.79
N THR A 446 -0.30 -48.60 1.83
CA THR A 446 -0.35 -49.94 2.42
C THR A 446 -1.78 -50.46 2.49
N ASP A 447 -1.93 -51.77 2.35
CA ASP A 447 -3.19 -52.48 2.47
C ASP A 447 -2.93 -53.87 3.06
N THR A 448 -3.52 -54.17 4.21
CA THR A 448 -3.41 -55.49 4.84
C THR A 448 -4.40 -56.43 4.15
N LEU A 449 -3.93 -57.60 3.72
CA LEU A 449 -4.80 -58.57 3.07
C LEU A 449 -5.95 -58.94 4.02
N PRO A 450 -7.20 -58.95 3.52
CA PRO A 450 -8.33 -59.36 4.34
C PRO A 450 -8.22 -60.84 4.70
N ALA A 451 -8.78 -61.21 5.85
CA ALA A 451 -8.82 -62.61 6.29
C ALA A 451 -9.54 -63.49 5.28
N ASN A 452 -9.18 -64.78 5.26
CA ASN A 452 -9.71 -65.79 4.33
C ASN A 452 -9.50 -65.42 2.85
N THR A 453 -8.36 -64.80 2.54
CA THR A 453 -7.96 -64.53 1.16
C THR A 453 -6.49 -64.81 0.95
N SER A 454 -6.13 -65.14 -0.27
CA SER A 454 -4.76 -65.24 -0.75
C SER A 454 -4.42 -64.10 -1.72
N TYR A 455 -3.19 -63.59 -1.65
CA TYR A 455 -2.72 -62.53 -2.55
C TYR A 455 -2.58 -63.06 -3.99
N VAL A 456 -3.08 -62.30 -4.95
CA VAL A 456 -2.93 -62.59 -6.39
C VAL A 456 -1.98 -61.58 -7.03
N SER A 457 -2.28 -60.28 -6.95
CA SER A 457 -1.44 -59.23 -7.56
C SER A 457 -1.76 -57.82 -7.03
N GLY A 458 -0.89 -56.86 -7.34
CA GLY A 458 -1.09 -55.44 -7.01
C GLY A 458 0.22 -54.75 -6.69
N GLY A 459 0.55 -54.66 -5.40
CA GLY A 459 1.79 -54.08 -4.89
C GLY A 459 2.80 -55.14 -4.46
N THR A 460 3.84 -54.73 -3.73
CA THR A 460 4.80 -55.67 -3.14
C THR A 460 4.25 -56.22 -1.84
N LEU A 461 4.10 -57.54 -1.74
CA LEU A 461 3.65 -58.23 -0.52
C LEU A 461 4.83 -58.46 0.44
N ASN A 462 4.66 -58.09 1.71
CA ASN A 462 5.57 -58.45 2.79
C ASN A 462 4.74 -58.92 4.00
N GLY A 463 4.86 -60.21 4.35
CA GLY A 463 3.95 -60.85 5.30
C GLY A 463 2.51 -60.80 4.77
N ASN A 464 1.62 -60.13 5.50
CA ASN A 464 0.22 -59.94 5.12
C ASN A 464 -0.10 -58.51 4.62
N VAL A 465 0.91 -57.66 4.42
CA VAL A 465 0.73 -56.25 4.02
C VAL A 465 1.25 -56.03 2.61
N VAL A 466 0.40 -55.50 1.74
CA VAL A 466 0.76 -55.08 0.39
C VAL A 466 1.13 -53.61 0.41
N THR A 467 2.27 -53.28 -0.20
CA THR A 467 2.81 -51.92 -0.24
C THR A 467 3.01 -51.44 -1.68
N TRP A 468 2.65 -50.19 -1.96
CA TRP A 468 2.94 -49.49 -3.22
C TRP A 468 3.75 -48.24 -2.97
N ALA A 469 4.75 -47.99 -3.81
CA ALA A 469 5.33 -46.67 -3.98
C ALA A 469 4.53 -45.94 -5.07
N ALA A 470 3.90 -44.83 -4.72
CA ALA A 470 3.12 -44.00 -5.63
C ALA A 470 3.94 -42.79 -6.12
N PRO A 471 3.65 -42.27 -7.33
CA PRO A 471 4.32 -41.06 -7.82
C PRO A 471 3.99 -39.85 -6.94
N THR A 472 4.79 -38.78 -7.11
CA THR A 472 4.48 -37.49 -6.49
C THR A 472 3.11 -36.99 -6.96
N LEU A 473 2.24 -36.62 -6.02
CA LEU A 473 0.93 -36.05 -6.32
C LEU A 473 0.94 -34.54 -6.13
N ALA A 474 0.87 -33.80 -7.23
CA ALA A 474 0.61 -32.35 -7.17
C ALA A 474 -0.76 -32.05 -6.52
N ALA A 475 -1.01 -30.79 -6.19
CA ALA A 475 -2.28 -30.33 -5.63
C ALA A 475 -3.46 -30.78 -6.51
N GLY A 476 -4.47 -31.41 -5.90
CA GLY A 476 -5.66 -31.94 -6.56
C GLY A 476 -5.44 -33.23 -7.37
N GLN A 477 -4.21 -33.74 -7.49
CA GLN A 477 -3.95 -34.96 -8.25
C GLN A 477 -4.38 -36.23 -7.50
N VAL A 478 -4.64 -37.26 -8.29
CA VAL A 478 -5.19 -38.54 -7.85
C VAL A 478 -4.39 -39.67 -8.48
N VAL A 479 -4.12 -40.72 -7.71
CA VAL A 479 -3.65 -42.01 -8.24
C VAL A 479 -4.60 -43.12 -7.78
N THR A 480 -4.84 -44.09 -8.68
CA THR A 480 -5.60 -45.30 -8.38
C THR A 480 -4.66 -46.51 -8.47
N LEU A 481 -4.66 -47.31 -7.41
CA LEU A 481 -3.91 -48.55 -7.27
C LEU A 481 -4.87 -49.72 -7.21
N THR A 482 -4.44 -50.90 -7.67
CA THR A 482 -5.27 -52.10 -7.68
C THR A 482 -4.67 -53.18 -6.79
N LEU A 483 -5.51 -53.81 -5.97
CA LEU A 483 -5.19 -55.02 -5.22
C LEU A 483 -6.12 -56.15 -5.66
N ARG A 484 -5.55 -57.29 -6.05
CA ARG A 484 -6.29 -58.50 -6.41
C ARG A 484 -6.00 -59.60 -5.39
N VAL A 485 -7.06 -60.14 -4.81
CA VAL A 485 -7.00 -61.26 -3.86
C VAL A 485 -7.98 -62.35 -4.28
N LEU A 486 -7.70 -63.60 -3.93
CA LEU A 486 -8.60 -64.73 -4.17
C LEU A 486 -9.19 -65.15 -2.83
N PRO A 487 -10.53 -65.17 -2.66
CA PRO A 487 -11.14 -65.73 -1.46
C PRO A 487 -10.79 -67.20 -1.30
N ASP A 488 -10.52 -67.62 -0.07
CA ASP A 488 -10.39 -69.03 0.25
C ASP A 488 -11.76 -69.72 0.09
N GLU A 489 -11.76 -71.00 -0.30
CA GLU A 489 -12.98 -71.80 -0.44
C GLU A 489 -13.71 -71.92 0.91
N PRO A 490 -14.91 -71.34 1.06
CA PRO A 490 -15.63 -71.34 2.33
C PRO A 490 -16.34 -72.68 2.56
N THR A 491 -16.53 -73.05 3.82
CA THR A 491 -17.24 -74.28 4.21
C THR A 491 -18.77 -74.15 4.13
N SER A 492 -19.29 -72.94 4.00
CA SER A 492 -20.72 -72.64 3.89
C SER A 492 -20.95 -71.30 3.22
N PHE A 493 -22.10 -71.14 2.58
CA PHE A 493 -22.50 -69.91 1.91
C PHE A 493 -23.75 -69.27 2.57
N PRO A 494 -23.89 -67.92 2.59
CA PRO A 494 -22.96 -66.92 2.07
C PRO A 494 -21.74 -66.70 2.98
N ALA A 495 -20.56 -66.58 2.38
CA ALA A 495 -19.35 -66.11 3.07
C ALA A 495 -19.09 -64.63 2.78
N THR A 496 -18.29 -63.97 3.62
CA THR A 496 -17.94 -62.56 3.42
C THR A 496 -16.44 -62.32 3.62
N VAL A 497 -15.89 -61.44 2.79
CA VAL A 497 -14.53 -60.91 2.91
C VAL A 497 -14.64 -59.44 3.24
N VAL A 498 -13.98 -58.99 4.31
CA VAL A 498 -13.98 -57.60 4.76
C VAL A 498 -12.56 -57.06 4.70
N ASN A 499 -12.34 -56.03 3.89
CA ASN A 499 -11.08 -55.31 3.84
C ASN A 499 -11.25 -53.89 4.41
N ASN A 500 -10.61 -53.61 5.54
CA ASN A 500 -10.74 -52.36 6.28
C ASN A 500 -9.42 -51.70 6.69
N ASP A 501 -8.27 -52.33 6.44
CA ASP A 501 -6.97 -51.83 6.88
C ASP A 501 -6.12 -51.39 5.70
N TYR A 502 -6.22 -50.09 5.38
CA TYR A 502 -5.45 -49.46 4.33
C TYR A 502 -5.10 -48.03 4.69
N ALA A 503 -3.91 -47.59 4.29
CA ALA A 503 -3.38 -46.28 4.64
C ALA A 503 -2.47 -45.73 3.55
N VAL A 504 -2.23 -44.43 3.60
CA VAL A 504 -1.23 -43.73 2.81
C VAL A 504 -0.38 -42.87 3.73
N ARG A 505 0.92 -42.81 3.45
CA ARG A 505 1.87 -41.87 4.04
C ARG A 505 2.71 -41.19 2.97
N ALA A 506 3.25 -40.03 3.28
CA ALA A 506 4.20 -39.27 2.46
C ALA A 506 5.30 -38.68 3.35
N ASP A 507 6.27 -37.99 2.75
CA ASP A 507 7.29 -37.24 3.49
C ASP A 507 6.69 -36.24 4.48
N GLY A 508 7.45 -35.85 5.50
CA GLY A 508 6.99 -34.89 6.52
C GLY A 508 5.95 -35.46 7.48
N GLY A 509 5.68 -36.77 7.41
CA GLY A 509 4.73 -37.45 8.31
C GLY A 509 3.27 -37.28 7.91
N TYR A 510 2.97 -36.76 6.71
CA TYR A 510 1.60 -36.65 6.23
C TYR A 510 1.03 -38.03 5.94
N SER A 511 -0.12 -38.34 6.53
CA SER A 511 -0.76 -39.64 6.36
C SER A 511 -2.27 -39.55 6.39
N ALA A 512 -2.92 -40.53 5.78
CA ALA A 512 -4.35 -40.76 5.92
C ALA A 512 -4.62 -42.26 6.04
N VAL A 513 -5.59 -42.61 6.87
CA VAL A 513 -6.08 -43.98 7.04
C VAL A 513 -7.45 -44.13 6.40
N GLY A 514 -7.73 -45.31 5.86
CA GLY A 514 -9.03 -45.70 5.34
C GLY A 514 -10.08 -45.68 6.43
N GLN A 515 -11.23 -45.05 6.16
CA GLN A 515 -12.30 -44.92 7.14
C GLN A 515 -13.39 -46.00 6.98
N ASN A 516 -13.57 -46.52 5.77
CA ASN A 516 -14.66 -47.44 5.46
C ASN A 516 -14.12 -48.82 5.07
N ALA A 517 -14.72 -49.85 5.67
CA ALA A 517 -14.54 -51.23 5.26
C ALA A 517 -15.21 -51.47 3.90
N VAL A 518 -14.60 -52.30 3.07
CA VAL A 518 -15.21 -52.85 1.87
C VAL A 518 -15.55 -54.32 2.12
N THR A 519 -16.84 -54.63 2.13
CA THR A 519 -17.36 -55.98 2.34
C THR A 519 -17.80 -56.56 1.00
N THR A 520 -17.30 -57.75 0.67
CA THR A 520 -17.66 -58.50 -0.53
C THR A 520 -18.24 -59.85 -0.13
N ARG A 521 -19.44 -60.17 -0.62
CA ARG A 521 -20.04 -61.50 -0.45
C ARG A 521 -19.39 -62.50 -1.40
N VAL A 522 -19.00 -63.66 -0.90
CA VAL A 522 -18.54 -64.77 -1.72
C VAL A 522 -19.72 -65.70 -1.93
N LEU A 523 -20.09 -65.91 -3.20
CA LEU A 523 -21.25 -66.67 -3.63
C LEU A 523 -20.80 -68.03 -4.19
N GLY A 524 -21.55 -69.07 -3.89
CA GLY A 524 -21.29 -70.43 -4.37
C GLY A 524 -22.53 -71.31 -4.28
N THR A 525 -22.41 -72.53 -4.79
CA THR A 525 -23.39 -73.61 -4.60
C THR A 525 -23.07 -74.36 -3.31
N GLN A 526 -24.09 -74.89 -2.63
CA GLN A 526 -23.89 -75.78 -1.49
C GLN A 526 -24.98 -76.84 -1.49
N LEU A 527 -24.68 -77.97 -2.14
CA LEU A 527 -25.59 -79.10 -2.23
C LEU A 527 -25.48 -80.01 -1.00
N SER A 528 -26.61 -80.56 -0.58
CA SER A 528 -26.71 -81.69 0.34
C SER A 528 -27.65 -82.74 -0.24
N LEU A 529 -27.37 -84.01 0.03
CA LEU A 529 -28.16 -85.14 -0.44
C LEU A 529 -28.52 -86.01 0.76
N SER A 530 -29.81 -86.31 0.92
CA SER A 530 -30.28 -87.36 1.83
C SER A 530 -31.13 -88.38 1.10
N LYS A 531 -31.14 -89.60 1.63
CA LYS A 531 -31.92 -90.73 1.14
C LYS A 531 -32.77 -91.26 2.28
N GLU A 532 -34.06 -91.42 2.02
CA GLU A 532 -35.05 -91.87 2.98
C GLU A 532 -35.85 -93.04 2.39
N ALA A 533 -36.22 -93.99 3.24
CA ALA A 533 -37.13 -95.08 2.91
C ALA A 533 -37.89 -95.49 4.18
N PRO A 534 -39.06 -96.15 4.05
CA PRO A 534 -39.71 -96.81 5.19
C PRO A 534 -38.75 -97.75 5.93
N ALA A 535 -38.75 -97.71 7.26
CA ALA A 535 -37.89 -98.57 8.08
C ALA A 535 -38.23 -100.06 7.97
N THR A 536 -39.48 -100.37 7.63
CA THR A 536 -40.00 -101.71 7.42
C THR A 536 -41.01 -101.69 6.27
N ILE A 537 -41.08 -102.79 5.54
CA ILE A 537 -42.12 -103.09 4.54
C ILE A 537 -42.59 -104.53 4.73
N ASP A 538 -43.80 -104.86 4.31
CA ASP A 538 -44.24 -106.25 4.27
C ASP A 538 -43.64 -106.96 3.03
N LEU A 539 -43.45 -108.28 3.11
CA LEU A 539 -42.98 -109.08 1.97
C LEU A 539 -43.95 -108.95 0.79
N GLY A 540 -43.40 -108.82 -0.42
CA GLY A 540 -44.17 -108.55 -1.63
C GLY A 540 -44.61 -107.09 -1.81
N GLU A 541 -44.32 -106.18 -0.87
CA GLU A 541 -44.62 -104.76 -1.05
C GLU A 541 -43.50 -103.99 -1.76
N VAL A 542 -43.91 -102.95 -2.48
CA VAL A 542 -43.01 -102.06 -3.21
C VAL A 542 -42.34 -101.08 -2.22
N LEU A 543 -41.01 -101.16 -2.10
CA LEU A 543 -40.21 -100.19 -1.34
C LEU A 543 -39.96 -98.95 -2.19
N THR A 544 -40.29 -97.77 -1.67
CA THR A 544 -40.00 -96.49 -2.35
C THR A 544 -38.90 -95.73 -1.63
N TYR A 545 -37.84 -95.40 -2.35
CA TYR A 545 -36.78 -94.50 -1.91
C TYR A 545 -37.11 -93.06 -2.27
N THR A 546 -36.89 -92.16 -1.33
CA THR A 546 -36.98 -90.70 -1.51
C THR A 546 -35.60 -90.08 -1.40
N LEU A 547 -35.14 -89.46 -2.47
CA LEU A 547 -33.89 -88.73 -2.54
C LEU A 547 -34.19 -87.24 -2.47
N VAL A 548 -33.61 -86.56 -1.48
CA VAL A 548 -33.82 -85.14 -1.21
C VAL A 548 -32.52 -84.41 -1.46
N ILE A 549 -32.53 -83.52 -2.46
CA ILE A 549 -31.40 -82.66 -2.79
C ILE A 549 -31.76 -81.25 -2.34
N THR A 550 -30.96 -80.66 -1.48
CA THR A 550 -31.13 -79.27 -1.05
C THR A 550 -29.94 -78.45 -1.50
N ASN A 551 -30.20 -77.28 -2.09
CA ASN A 551 -29.17 -76.28 -2.34
C ASN A 551 -29.29 -75.18 -1.28
N SER A 552 -28.37 -75.17 -0.34
CA SER A 552 -28.24 -74.15 0.72
C SER A 552 -27.33 -72.98 0.33
N GLY A 553 -26.76 -73.01 -0.88
CA GLY A 553 -25.89 -71.95 -1.39
C GLY A 553 -26.65 -70.76 -1.98
N ASP A 554 -25.89 -69.76 -2.43
CA ASP A 554 -26.42 -68.52 -3.03
C ASP A 554 -26.61 -68.63 -4.55
N LEU A 555 -26.01 -69.62 -5.21
CA LEU A 555 -26.06 -69.81 -6.65
C LEU A 555 -26.89 -71.03 -7.04
N THR A 556 -27.53 -70.98 -8.21
CA THR A 556 -28.21 -72.14 -8.80
C THR A 556 -27.18 -73.20 -9.18
N ALA A 557 -27.32 -74.40 -8.61
CA ALA A 557 -26.57 -75.57 -9.08
C ALA A 557 -27.21 -76.08 -10.37
N THR A 558 -26.38 -76.47 -11.34
CA THR A 558 -26.84 -76.90 -12.68
C THR A 558 -26.26 -78.24 -13.06
N ASN A 559 -26.89 -78.89 -14.05
CA ASN A 559 -26.43 -80.17 -14.62
C ASN A 559 -26.14 -81.23 -13.55
N ILE A 560 -27.07 -81.38 -12.60
CA ILE A 560 -26.93 -82.33 -11.51
C ILE A 560 -27.31 -83.71 -12.04
N MET A 561 -26.40 -84.66 -11.86
CA MET A 561 -26.65 -86.07 -12.09
C MET A 561 -26.73 -86.77 -10.74
N LEU A 562 -27.91 -87.28 -10.40
CA LEU A 562 -28.14 -88.09 -9.21
C LEU A 562 -28.13 -89.56 -9.61
N THR A 563 -27.38 -90.40 -8.90
CA THR A 563 -27.26 -91.83 -9.17
C THR A 563 -27.46 -92.63 -7.88
N ASP A 564 -28.09 -93.79 -8.01
CA ASP A 564 -28.38 -94.69 -6.90
C ASP A 564 -28.23 -96.14 -7.37
N LEU A 565 -27.31 -96.89 -6.78
CA LEU A 565 -27.11 -98.30 -7.08
C LEU A 565 -28.19 -99.12 -6.37
N LEU A 566 -28.89 -99.97 -7.11
CA LEU A 566 -29.90 -100.82 -6.49
C LEU A 566 -29.24 -101.85 -5.55
N PRO A 567 -29.87 -102.15 -4.41
CA PRO A 567 -29.46 -103.28 -3.57
C PRO A 567 -29.42 -104.60 -4.34
N ASP A 568 -28.52 -105.50 -3.95
CA ASP A 568 -28.54 -106.88 -4.45
C ASP A 568 -29.90 -107.54 -4.15
N GLY A 569 -30.44 -108.28 -5.14
CA GLY A 569 -31.76 -108.90 -5.03
C GLY A 569 -32.94 -107.91 -5.11
N ALA A 570 -32.74 -106.65 -5.49
CA ALA A 570 -33.84 -105.73 -5.77
C ALA A 570 -34.27 -105.78 -7.24
N VAL A 571 -35.57 -105.95 -7.48
CA VAL A 571 -36.18 -105.78 -8.81
C VAL A 571 -36.64 -104.33 -8.98
N TYR A 572 -36.11 -103.62 -9.97
CA TYR A 572 -36.57 -102.27 -10.30
C TYR A 572 -38.05 -102.25 -10.68
N GLN A 573 -38.83 -101.33 -10.11
CA GLN A 573 -40.25 -101.16 -10.43
C GLN A 573 -40.51 -99.89 -11.24
N ALA A 574 -40.13 -98.72 -10.72
CA ALA A 574 -40.41 -97.43 -11.37
C ALA A 574 -39.54 -96.28 -10.84
N GLY A 575 -39.44 -95.20 -11.62
CA GLY A 575 -38.79 -93.94 -11.23
C GLY A 575 -37.35 -93.80 -11.72
N GLY A 576 -37.06 -92.68 -12.39
CA GLY A 576 -35.73 -92.40 -12.94
C GLY A 576 -35.41 -93.22 -14.19
N ASN A 577 -34.15 -93.14 -14.61
CA ASN A 577 -33.61 -93.92 -15.72
C ASN A 577 -32.76 -95.07 -15.17
N PHE A 578 -33.15 -96.31 -15.45
CA PHE A 578 -32.50 -97.52 -14.96
C PHE A 578 -31.70 -98.21 -16.06
N ASP A 579 -30.44 -98.56 -15.79
CA ASP A 579 -29.51 -99.18 -16.74
C ASP A 579 -29.27 -100.68 -16.51
N GLY A 580 -29.98 -101.29 -15.56
CA GLY A 580 -29.81 -102.68 -15.15
C GLY A 580 -29.22 -102.84 -13.76
N THR A 581 -28.51 -101.82 -13.25
CA THR A 581 -27.96 -101.82 -11.88
C THR A 581 -28.19 -100.50 -11.14
N THR A 582 -28.23 -99.38 -11.85
CA THR A 582 -28.25 -98.03 -11.27
C THR A 582 -29.45 -97.24 -11.78
N VAL A 583 -30.14 -96.55 -10.87
CA VAL A 583 -31.15 -95.54 -11.20
C VAL A 583 -30.48 -94.17 -11.24
N SER A 584 -30.79 -93.40 -12.28
CA SER A 584 -30.24 -92.06 -12.49
C SER A 584 -31.34 -91.01 -12.73
N PHE A 585 -31.09 -89.78 -12.27
CA PHE A 585 -31.93 -88.62 -12.53
C PHE A 585 -31.08 -87.45 -13.01
N ALA A 586 -31.39 -86.95 -14.20
CA ALA A 586 -30.88 -85.67 -14.67
C ALA A 586 -31.73 -84.52 -14.09
N ILE A 587 -31.10 -83.63 -13.35
CA ILE A 587 -31.73 -82.45 -12.74
C ILE A 587 -31.05 -81.21 -13.34
N PRO A 588 -31.73 -80.49 -14.26
CA PRO A 588 -31.12 -79.37 -14.98
C PRO A 588 -30.65 -78.25 -14.06
N LEU A 589 -31.43 -77.95 -13.01
CA LEU A 589 -31.14 -76.90 -12.05
C LEU A 589 -31.75 -77.18 -10.67
N VAL A 590 -31.08 -76.70 -9.62
CA VAL A 590 -31.61 -76.57 -8.24
C VAL A 590 -31.33 -75.13 -7.79
N PRO A 591 -32.33 -74.24 -7.77
CA PRO A 591 -32.15 -72.84 -7.36
C PRO A 591 -31.67 -72.69 -5.90
N PRO A 592 -31.11 -71.53 -5.52
CA PRO A 592 -30.73 -71.23 -4.14
C PRO A 592 -31.86 -71.42 -3.14
N ASN A 593 -31.56 -71.99 -1.99
CA ASN A 593 -32.51 -72.23 -0.89
C ASN A 593 -33.74 -73.06 -1.29
N THR A 594 -33.58 -73.96 -2.26
CA THR A 594 -34.66 -74.86 -2.70
C THR A 594 -34.27 -76.32 -2.52
N THR A 595 -35.30 -77.16 -2.51
CA THR A 595 -35.18 -78.61 -2.42
C THR A 595 -35.84 -79.26 -3.64
N VAL A 596 -35.16 -80.24 -4.23
CA VAL A 596 -35.69 -81.11 -5.27
C VAL A 596 -35.79 -82.51 -4.72
N ILE A 597 -36.97 -83.12 -4.88
CA ILE A 597 -37.26 -84.48 -4.43
C ILE A 597 -37.35 -85.39 -5.67
N ARG A 598 -36.71 -86.56 -5.59
CA ARG A 598 -36.83 -87.65 -6.57
C ARG A 598 -37.16 -88.94 -5.86
N GLN A 599 -37.91 -89.80 -6.54
CA GLN A 599 -38.32 -91.08 -6.00
C GLN A 599 -38.13 -92.18 -7.04
N PHE A 600 -37.71 -93.34 -6.57
CA PHE A 600 -37.78 -94.59 -7.33
C PHE A 600 -38.20 -95.72 -6.39
N SER A 601 -38.75 -96.77 -6.98
CA SER A 601 -39.33 -97.88 -6.26
C SER A 601 -38.75 -99.19 -6.76
N ILE A 602 -38.58 -100.13 -5.84
CA ILE A 602 -38.11 -101.49 -6.09
C ILE A 602 -39.06 -102.49 -5.43
N LEU A 603 -39.03 -103.72 -5.90
CA LEU A 603 -39.60 -104.87 -5.23
C LEU A 603 -38.43 -105.74 -4.74
N PRO A 604 -38.35 -106.04 -3.44
CA PRO A 604 -37.37 -107.00 -2.94
C PRO A 604 -37.65 -108.40 -3.53
N ASP A 605 -36.67 -109.04 -4.17
CA ASP A 605 -36.81 -110.36 -4.82
C ASP A 605 -36.76 -111.50 -3.79
N GLU A 606 -37.83 -112.28 -3.67
CA GLU A 606 -37.94 -113.35 -2.69
C GLU A 606 -37.07 -114.58 -3.03
N ASP A 607 -36.60 -114.71 -4.28
CA ASP A 607 -35.93 -115.91 -4.79
C ASP A 607 -34.38 -115.83 -4.82
N GLU A 608 -33.80 -114.64 -4.60
CA GLU A 608 -32.34 -114.43 -4.60
C GLU A 608 -31.80 -114.24 -3.16
N ALA A 609 -30.82 -115.05 -2.74
CA ALA A 609 -30.16 -114.88 -1.45
C ALA A 609 -29.25 -113.63 -1.46
N PRO A 610 -29.32 -112.72 -0.46
CA PRO A 610 -29.56 -113.02 0.95
C PRO A 610 -30.75 -112.24 1.56
N PHE A 611 -31.99 -112.64 1.28
CA PHE A 611 -33.19 -112.05 1.90
C PHE A 611 -33.46 -112.43 3.37
N LEU A 612 -32.41 -112.71 4.16
CA LEU A 612 -32.54 -112.96 5.59
C LEU A 612 -32.31 -111.67 6.40
N GLY A 613 -33.29 -110.77 6.35
CA GLY A 613 -33.58 -109.83 7.43
C GLY A 613 -33.21 -108.35 7.26
N THR A 614 -32.42 -107.94 6.26
CA THR A 614 -32.14 -106.50 6.01
C THR A 614 -31.73 -106.25 4.55
N LEU A 615 -32.44 -105.34 3.86
CA LEU A 615 -32.03 -104.81 2.56
C LEU A 615 -31.12 -103.60 2.79
N GLN A 616 -29.89 -103.62 2.29
CA GLN A 616 -28.95 -102.49 2.39
C GLN A 616 -28.74 -101.88 1.01
N ASN A 617 -29.00 -100.57 0.87
CA ASN A 617 -28.69 -99.81 -0.33
C ASN A 617 -27.44 -98.98 -0.07
N HIS A 618 -26.29 -99.43 -0.56
CA HIS A 618 -24.98 -98.95 -0.09
C HIS A 618 -24.39 -97.76 -0.84
N THR A 619 -24.93 -97.33 -1.99
CA THR A 619 -24.24 -96.26 -2.74
C THR A 619 -25.21 -95.40 -3.53
N TYR A 620 -25.38 -94.17 -3.05
CA TYR A 620 -26.04 -93.09 -3.76
C TYR A 620 -25.12 -91.88 -3.82
N GLY A 621 -25.28 -91.05 -4.85
CA GLY A 621 -24.44 -89.87 -4.99
C GLY A 621 -24.96 -88.90 -6.02
N LEU A 622 -24.40 -87.69 -5.99
CA LEU A 622 -24.64 -86.69 -7.02
C LEU A 622 -23.34 -86.06 -7.49
N THR A 623 -23.34 -85.65 -8.75
CA THR A 623 -22.34 -84.74 -9.35
C THR A 623 -23.02 -83.50 -9.91
N SER A 624 -22.44 -82.31 -9.78
CA SER A 624 -22.95 -81.07 -10.39
C SER A 624 -22.06 -80.53 -11.51
N GLY A 625 -22.60 -79.64 -12.35
CA GLY A 625 -21.83 -78.88 -13.34
C GLY A 625 -20.83 -77.89 -12.73
N GLN A 626 -20.95 -77.60 -11.43
CA GLN A 626 -20.02 -76.81 -10.64
C GLN A 626 -18.91 -77.68 -10.02
N GLY A 627 -18.94 -79.00 -10.23
CA GLY A 627 -17.94 -79.94 -9.71
C GLY A 627 -18.22 -80.45 -8.30
N ASP A 628 -19.41 -80.20 -7.75
CA ASP A 628 -19.81 -80.80 -6.47
C ASP A 628 -19.90 -82.33 -6.64
N ILE A 629 -19.31 -83.09 -5.71
CA ILE A 629 -19.42 -84.56 -5.66
C ILE A 629 -19.84 -84.92 -4.24
N ILE A 630 -21.03 -85.54 -4.10
CA ILE A 630 -21.54 -86.01 -2.82
C ILE A 630 -21.82 -87.50 -2.96
N THR A 631 -21.31 -88.30 -2.03
CA THR A 631 -21.58 -89.73 -1.95
C THR A 631 -22.11 -90.06 -0.56
N GLY A 632 -23.12 -90.91 -0.51
CA GLY A 632 -23.66 -91.49 0.71
C GLY A 632 -23.73 -93.01 0.60
N THR A 633 -23.75 -93.65 1.77
CA THR A 633 -23.89 -95.10 1.94
C THR A 633 -25.13 -95.44 2.73
#